data_AF-A0A5B9M8A7-F1
#
_entry.id   AF-A0A5B9M8A7-F1
#
_cell.length_a   1.000
_cell.length_b   1.000
_cell.length_c   1.000
_cell.angle_alpha   90.00
_cell.angle_beta   90.00
_cell.angle_gamma   90.00
#
_symmetry.space_group_name_H-M   'P 1'
#
loop_
_entity.id
_entity.type
_entity.pdbx_description
1 polymer ?
#
loop_
_entity_poly.entity_id
_entity_poly.type
_entity_poly.pdbx_seq_one_letter_code
_entity_poly.pdbx_strand_id
1 'polypeptide(L)'
;MQPVSRLIAMSLLCFGATGVAPARTWTDKTGKYTLDAELFAFNDEHVVVQREDGEMGMFPIEVLSDADKDFLESEEAAKLSGANLDKEQAWTMNDGTRLVGRIVDYTKRTVTVQRRRAKSWVNDRQYKSLPPVYQVIIRKSLEHLEGIEDVDDRKFESWLVQQKGQPRVFEIEGVVIELADGNEYTVPFFLFSNDSLKILKAGWDEWLAAHSDDGQTDYETKNDEAFRLQSMAAAMQHERAIRREIAVANLSMNAVTAGLTSFWEVTLYPGNGNMAAPIWVVVPGRNSQQARFNALQQYPGFTVGPTRKVSR
;
A
#
# COMPACT_ATOMS: atom_id res chain seq x y z
N MET A 1 -65.09 24.91 11.39
CA MET A 1 -63.83 25.24 10.68
C MET A 1 -62.79 25.66 11.72
N GLN A 2 -61.86 24.76 12.04
CA GLN A 2 -60.56 25.07 12.65
C GLN A 2 -59.57 23.99 12.15
N PRO A 3 -58.32 24.35 11.80
CA PRO A 3 -57.42 23.46 11.08
C PRO A 3 -56.67 22.50 12.01
N VAL A 4 -56.39 21.32 11.46
CA VAL A 4 -55.65 20.20 12.07
C VAL A 4 -54.15 20.51 12.05
N SER A 5 -53.52 20.66 13.21
CA SER A 5 -52.05 20.67 13.34
C SER A 5 -51.50 19.26 13.14
N ARG A 6 -50.83 19.02 12.00
CA ARG A 6 -49.99 17.84 11.77
C ARG A 6 -48.57 18.13 12.24
N LEU A 7 -48.15 17.49 13.32
CA LEU A 7 -46.74 17.37 13.71
C LEU A 7 -46.07 16.37 12.74
N ILE A 8 -45.17 16.87 11.89
CA ILE A 8 -44.25 16.04 11.10
C ILE A 8 -42.99 15.88 11.95
N ALA A 9 -42.79 14.69 12.51
CA ALA A 9 -41.52 14.29 13.10
C ALA A 9 -40.59 13.83 11.98
N MET A 10 -39.58 14.63 11.68
CA MET A 10 -38.54 14.31 10.70
C MET A 10 -37.41 13.57 11.42
N SER A 11 -37.45 12.24 11.35
CA SER A 11 -36.40 11.38 11.89
C SER A 11 -35.17 11.45 11.00
N LEU A 12 -34.09 12.04 11.51
CA LEU A 12 -32.76 12.05 10.92
C LEU A 12 -32.21 10.60 10.91
N LEU A 13 -32.10 9.99 9.72
CA LEU A 13 -31.26 8.82 9.51
C LEU A 13 -29.81 9.28 9.42
N CYS A 14 -29.01 9.02 10.45
CA CYS A 14 -27.55 9.07 10.36
C CYS A 14 -27.08 7.83 9.60
N PHE A 15 -26.80 7.99 8.30
CA PHE A 15 -25.94 7.06 7.57
C PHE A 15 -24.52 7.22 8.11
N GLY A 16 -23.97 6.16 8.69
CA GLY A 16 -22.54 6.08 9.00
C GLY A 16 -21.76 6.02 7.70
N ALA A 17 -21.13 7.13 7.33
CA ALA A 17 -20.19 7.18 6.22
C ALA A 17 -18.97 6.34 6.60
N THR A 18 -18.71 5.29 5.83
CA THR A 18 -17.42 4.62 5.75
C THR A 18 -16.39 5.64 5.25
N GLY A 19 -15.33 5.85 6.04
CA GLY A 19 -14.36 6.93 5.86
C GLY A 19 -13.64 6.90 4.51
N VAL A 20 -14.07 7.76 3.61
CA VAL A 20 -13.25 8.42 2.60
C VAL A 20 -13.03 9.82 3.17
N ALA A 21 -11.78 10.29 3.24
CA ALA A 21 -11.52 11.66 3.65
C ALA A 21 -12.30 12.58 2.69
N PRO A 22 -13.13 13.53 3.17
CA PRO A 22 -13.86 14.37 2.25
C PRO A 22 -12.88 15.20 1.41
N ALA A 23 -13.00 15.10 0.09
CA ALA A 23 -12.28 15.97 -0.84
C ALA A 23 -12.46 17.44 -0.41
N ARG A 24 -11.35 18.16 -0.26
CA ARG A 24 -11.34 19.58 0.13
C ARG A 24 -10.72 20.43 -0.97
N THR A 25 -11.07 21.72 -0.96
CA THR A 25 -10.43 22.69 -1.82
C THR A 25 -9.14 23.18 -1.17
N TRP A 26 -8.00 22.81 -1.76
CA TRP A 26 -6.68 23.31 -1.43
C TRP A 26 -6.44 24.63 -2.15
N THR A 27 -5.80 25.58 -1.48
CA THR A 27 -5.59 26.94 -1.99
C THR A 27 -4.13 27.35 -1.83
N ASP A 28 -3.58 28.03 -2.83
CA ASP A 28 -2.24 28.59 -2.74
C ASP A 28 -2.21 29.86 -1.86
N LYS A 29 -1.02 30.27 -1.42
CA LYS A 29 -0.83 31.47 -0.58
C LYS A 29 -1.35 32.77 -1.21
N THR A 30 -1.51 32.81 -2.54
CA THR A 30 -2.06 33.98 -3.24
C THR A 30 -3.58 33.93 -3.41
N GLY A 31 -4.22 32.79 -3.15
CA GLY A 31 -5.64 32.57 -3.36
C GLY A 31 -6.09 32.53 -4.82
N LYS A 32 -5.14 32.49 -5.78
CA LYS A 32 -5.44 32.49 -7.22
C LYS A 32 -5.61 31.08 -7.78
N TYR A 33 -4.98 30.10 -7.13
CA TYR A 33 -4.98 28.72 -7.57
C TYR A 33 -5.64 27.87 -6.50
N THR A 34 -6.65 27.12 -6.94
CA THR A 34 -7.38 26.19 -6.10
C THR A 34 -7.40 24.81 -6.75
N LEU A 35 -7.41 23.78 -5.91
CA LEU A 35 -7.47 22.39 -6.33
C LEU A 35 -8.39 21.60 -5.41
N ASP A 36 -9.40 20.94 -5.97
CA ASP A 36 -10.21 19.98 -5.22
C ASP A 36 -9.50 18.63 -5.19
N ALA A 37 -9.13 18.18 -3.99
CA ALA A 37 -8.41 16.93 -3.78
C ALA A 37 -8.54 16.43 -2.32
N GLU A 38 -8.39 15.13 -2.14
CA GLU A 38 -8.30 14.49 -0.83
C GLU A 38 -6.87 14.57 -0.29
N LEU A 39 -6.73 14.77 1.03
CA LEU A 39 -5.42 14.63 1.68
C LEU A 39 -5.01 13.16 1.60
N PHE A 40 -3.87 12.90 0.97
CA PHE A 40 -3.32 11.56 0.94
C PHE A 40 -2.27 11.36 2.04
N ALA A 41 -1.28 12.25 2.10
CA ALA A 41 -0.18 12.22 3.07
C ALA A 41 0.44 13.62 3.21
N PHE A 42 1.16 13.87 4.31
CA PHE A 42 2.04 15.04 4.45
C PHE A 42 3.22 14.73 5.38
N ASN A 43 4.32 15.49 5.24
CA ASN A 43 5.44 15.57 6.17
C ASN A 43 5.66 17.05 6.57
N ASP A 44 6.83 17.39 7.12
CA ASP A 44 7.11 18.77 7.58
C ASP A 44 7.24 19.79 6.43
N GLU A 45 7.54 19.34 5.21
CA GLU A 45 7.89 20.21 4.07
C GLU A 45 6.86 20.14 2.93
N HIS A 46 6.20 19.00 2.77
CA HIS A 46 5.42 18.65 1.59
C HIS A 46 4.08 18.03 1.95
N VAL A 47 3.07 18.37 1.15
CA VAL A 47 1.76 17.72 1.16
C VAL A 47 1.57 16.93 -0.13
N VAL A 48 0.95 15.76 -0.01
CA VAL A 48 0.51 14.93 -1.12
C VAL A 48 -1.01 14.83 -1.09
N VAL A 49 -1.63 15.20 -2.21
CA VAL A 49 -3.07 15.20 -2.39
C VAL A 49 -3.46 14.32 -3.58
N GLN A 50 -4.65 13.73 -3.50
CA GLN A 50 -5.20 12.88 -4.55
C GLN A 50 -6.48 13.50 -5.13
N ARG A 51 -6.53 13.66 -6.45
CA ARG A 51 -7.72 14.13 -7.17
C ARG A 51 -8.74 13.01 -7.34
N GLU A 52 -9.97 13.36 -7.72
CA GLU A 52 -11.06 12.40 -7.98
C GLU A 52 -10.71 11.35 -9.06
N ASP A 53 -9.87 11.73 -10.04
CA ASP A 53 -9.38 10.83 -11.09
C ASP A 53 -8.25 9.88 -10.62
N GLY A 54 -7.83 10.02 -9.37
CA GLY A 54 -6.75 9.25 -8.76
C GLY A 54 -5.35 9.81 -9.03
N GLU A 55 -5.21 10.93 -9.75
CA GLU A 55 -3.93 11.59 -9.94
C GLU A 55 -3.39 12.16 -8.62
N MET A 56 -2.10 11.92 -8.38
CA MET A 56 -1.39 12.38 -7.19
C MET A 56 -0.64 13.67 -7.51
N GLY A 57 -0.77 14.68 -6.64
CA GLY A 57 0.02 15.90 -6.68
C GLY A 57 0.79 16.09 -5.38
N MET A 58 2.06 16.45 -5.47
CA MET A 58 2.90 16.84 -4.33
C MET A 58 3.22 18.33 -4.42
N PHE A 59 3.03 19.05 -3.32
CA PHE A 59 3.23 20.50 -3.25
C PHE A 59 4.01 20.87 -1.98
N PRO A 60 4.91 21.86 -2.03
CA PRO A 60 5.52 22.40 -0.82
C PRO A 60 4.47 23.03 0.09
N ILE A 61 4.53 22.76 1.39
CA ILE A 61 3.58 23.31 2.38
C ILE A 61 3.68 24.84 2.40
N GLU A 62 4.87 25.40 2.18
CA GLU A 62 5.08 26.85 2.14
C GLU A 62 4.23 27.59 1.09
N VAL A 63 3.85 26.93 0.00
CA VAL A 63 3.04 27.54 -1.06
C VAL A 63 1.54 27.50 -0.77
N LEU A 64 1.12 26.79 0.28
CA LEU A 64 -0.29 26.68 0.67
C LEU A 64 -0.77 27.94 1.42
N SER A 65 -2.09 28.12 1.42
CA SER A 65 -2.78 29.11 2.23
C SER A 65 -2.64 28.81 3.73
N ASP A 66 -2.78 29.82 4.57
CA ASP A 66 -2.71 29.64 6.03
C ASP A 66 -3.80 28.69 6.54
N ALA A 67 -5.00 28.73 5.94
CA ALA A 67 -6.09 27.81 6.30
C ALA A 67 -5.80 26.34 5.95
N ASP A 68 -5.01 26.09 4.90
CA ASP A 68 -4.57 24.74 4.55
C ASP A 68 -3.41 24.28 5.44
N LYS A 69 -2.52 25.18 5.85
CA LYS A 69 -1.45 24.90 6.82
C LYS A 69 -2.05 24.54 8.19
N ASP A 70 -3.00 25.34 8.68
CA ASP A 70 -3.70 25.08 9.95
C ASP A 70 -4.40 23.72 9.94
N PHE A 71 -4.90 23.28 8.78
CA PHE A 71 -5.49 21.95 8.65
C PHE A 71 -4.45 20.84 8.76
N LEU A 72 -3.26 20.99 8.17
CA LEU A 72 -2.20 19.97 8.28
C LEU A 72 -1.73 19.78 9.73
N GLU A 73 -1.86 20.80 10.58
CA GLU A 73 -1.59 20.70 12.02
C GLU A 73 -2.71 19.99 12.81
N SER A 74 -3.85 19.69 12.19
CA SER A 74 -4.99 19.06 12.86
C SER A 74 -4.79 17.57 13.10
N GLU A 75 -5.42 17.05 14.17
CA GLU A 75 -5.46 15.59 14.42
C GLU A 75 -6.13 14.81 13.27
N GLU A 76 -7.07 15.45 12.55
CA GLU A 76 -7.74 14.83 11.41
C GLU A 76 -6.75 14.58 10.28
N ALA A 77 -5.96 15.60 9.91
CA ALA A 77 -4.94 15.45 8.90
C ALA A 77 -3.91 14.39 9.28
N ALA A 78 -3.42 14.42 10.52
CA ALA A 78 -2.46 13.43 11.01
C ALA A 78 -3.00 11.99 10.95
N LYS A 79 -4.27 11.78 11.33
CA LYS A 79 -4.93 10.46 11.23
C LYS A 79 -5.08 10.01 9.77
N LEU A 80 -5.44 10.92 8.87
CA LEU A 80 -5.59 10.60 7.43
C LEU A 80 -4.25 10.23 6.79
N SER A 81 -3.21 11.03 7.03
CA SER A 81 -1.85 10.79 6.55
C SER A 81 -1.32 9.44 7.04
N GLY A 82 -1.38 9.18 8.35
CA GLY A 82 -0.97 7.91 8.94
C GLY A 82 -1.78 6.72 8.41
N ALA A 83 -3.11 6.84 8.33
CA ALA A 83 -3.96 5.78 7.81
C ALA A 83 -3.68 5.40 6.35
N ASN A 84 -3.06 6.28 5.56
CA ASN A 84 -2.67 6.00 4.19
C ASN A 84 -1.23 5.47 4.09
N LEU A 85 -0.28 6.08 4.82
CA LEU A 85 1.14 5.70 4.80
C LEU A 85 1.43 4.40 5.57
N ASP A 86 0.74 4.16 6.67
CA ASP A 86 1.00 3.04 7.59
C ASP A 86 0.33 1.73 7.14
N LYS A 87 -0.39 1.74 6.01
CA LYS A 87 -0.96 0.51 5.43
C LYS A 87 0.16 -0.38 4.90
N GLU A 88 0.16 -1.65 5.34
CA GLU A 88 1.07 -2.67 4.83
C GLU A 88 1.03 -2.72 3.29
N GLN A 89 2.17 -2.45 2.65
CA GLN A 89 2.29 -2.49 1.20
C GLN A 89 2.73 -3.89 0.76
N ALA A 90 1.94 -4.50 -0.12
CA ALA A 90 2.25 -5.81 -0.69
C ALA A 90 2.83 -5.68 -2.11
N TRP A 91 4.06 -6.15 -2.27
CA TRP A 91 4.83 -6.12 -3.51
C TRP A 91 4.95 -7.51 -4.11
N THR A 92 4.63 -7.63 -5.40
CA THR A 92 4.76 -8.90 -6.11
C THR A 92 6.15 -9.02 -6.71
N MET A 93 6.84 -10.11 -6.39
CA MET A 93 8.13 -10.50 -6.95
C MET A 93 7.97 -11.20 -8.30
N ASN A 94 9.07 -11.33 -9.04
CA ASN A 94 9.11 -11.95 -10.36
C ASN A 94 8.75 -13.44 -10.34
N ASP A 95 8.97 -14.12 -9.21
CA ASP A 95 8.60 -15.51 -8.94
C ASP A 95 7.15 -15.66 -8.46
N GLY A 96 6.40 -14.55 -8.34
CA GLY A 96 5.02 -14.50 -7.86
C GLY A 96 4.86 -14.42 -6.34
N THR A 97 5.97 -14.48 -5.58
CA THR A 97 5.95 -14.31 -4.12
C THR A 97 5.52 -12.89 -3.77
N ARG A 98 4.83 -12.72 -2.63
CA ARG A 98 4.46 -11.41 -2.09
C ARG A 98 5.40 -11.02 -0.96
N LEU A 99 6.05 -9.87 -1.08
CA LEU A 99 6.79 -9.21 -0.02
C LEU A 99 5.91 -8.13 0.59
N VAL A 100 5.69 -8.22 1.90
CA VAL A 100 4.94 -7.22 2.65
C VAL A 100 5.95 -6.31 3.36
N GLY A 101 5.94 -5.03 3.03
CA GLY A 101 6.86 -4.05 3.59
C GLY A 101 6.71 -2.68 2.95
N ARG A 102 7.06 -1.64 3.71
CA ARG A 102 6.97 -0.24 3.29
C ARG A 102 8.22 0.14 2.51
N ILE A 103 8.05 0.69 1.32
CA ILE A 103 9.18 1.26 0.59
C ILE A 103 9.56 2.58 1.24
N VAL A 104 10.82 2.73 1.66
CA VAL A 104 11.28 3.92 2.36
C VAL A 104 12.25 4.78 1.55
N ASP A 105 12.97 4.21 0.58
CA ASP A 105 13.94 4.96 -0.23
C ASP A 105 14.27 4.25 -1.56
N TYR A 106 14.90 4.97 -2.48
CA TYR A 106 15.61 4.40 -3.62
C TYR A 106 17.09 4.21 -3.29
N THR A 107 17.76 3.30 -4.00
CA THR A 107 19.19 3.11 -3.80
C THR A 107 19.90 2.64 -5.06
N LYS A 108 21.06 3.24 -5.32
CA LYS A 108 22.10 2.72 -6.21
C LYS A 108 23.32 2.36 -5.38
N ARG A 109 23.70 1.08 -5.34
CA ARG A 109 24.87 0.63 -4.56
C ARG A 109 25.77 -0.28 -5.36
N THR A 110 27.07 -0.02 -5.26
CA THR A 110 28.09 -0.94 -5.73
C THR A 110 28.30 -2.06 -4.72
N VAL A 111 28.21 -3.31 -5.18
CA VAL A 111 28.43 -4.52 -4.38
C VAL A 111 29.64 -5.27 -4.93
N THR A 112 30.61 -5.54 -4.06
CA THR A 112 31.81 -6.30 -4.40
C THR A 112 31.74 -7.69 -3.77
N VAL A 113 31.72 -8.73 -4.58
CA VAL A 113 31.74 -10.12 -4.14
C VAL A 113 33.10 -10.72 -4.46
N GLN A 114 33.74 -11.32 -3.47
CA GLN A 114 35.10 -11.85 -3.63
C GLN A 114 35.43 -12.95 -2.64
N ARG A 115 36.44 -13.75 -2.99
CA ARG A 115 37.00 -14.77 -2.11
C ARG A 115 38.35 -14.32 -1.56
N ARG A 116 38.48 -14.21 -0.23
CA ARG A 116 39.73 -13.86 0.47
C ARG A 116 40.02 -14.90 1.56
N ARG A 117 41.23 -15.47 1.57
CA ARG A 117 41.68 -16.47 2.57
C ARG A 117 40.67 -17.60 2.76
N ALA A 118 40.23 -18.21 1.65
CA ALA A 118 39.22 -19.28 1.59
C ALA A 118 37.82 -18.93 2.12
N LYS A 119 37.54 -17.66 2.44
CA LYS A 119 36.23 -17.18 2.86
C LYS A 119 35.60 -16.29 1.79
N SER A 120 34.28 -16.31 1.73
CA SER A 120 33.49 -15.47 0.83
C SER A 120 33.10 -14.18 1.52
N TRP A 121 33.31 -13.07 0.82
CA TRP A 121 33.08 -11.72 1.31
C TRP A 121 32.17 -10.99 0.35
N VAL A 122 31.24 -10.22 0.91
CA VAL A 122 30.41 -9.25 0.22
C VAL A 122 30.70 -7.90 0.84
N ASN A 123 31.26 -6.99 0.04
CA ASN A 123 31.92 -5.78 0.51
C ASN A 123 32.94 -6.14 1.60
N ASP A 124 32.75 -5.63 2.81
CA ASP A 124 33.62 -5.84 3.97
C ASP A 124 33.06 -6.83 5.00
N ARG A 125 31.98 -7.56 4.66
CA ARG A 125 31.36 -8.55 5.56
C ARG A 125 31.49 -9.96 5.01
N GLN A 126 31.66 -10.93 5.89
CA GLN A 126 31.68 -12.33 5.50
C GLN A 126 30.28 -12.76 5.05
N TYR A 127 30.17 -13.42 3.90
CA TYR A 127 28.88 -13.82 3.31
C TYR A 127 27.98 -14.57 4.30
N LYS A 128 28.55 -15.56 5.00
CA LYS A 128 27.82 -16.40 5.97
C LYS A 128 27.37 -15.67 7.24
N SER A 129 27.89 -14.48 7.51
CA SER A 129 27.44 -13.67 8.65
C SER A 129 26.38 -12.63 8.25
N LEU A 130 26.02 -12.55 6.96
CA LEU A 130 24.94 -11.67 6.52
C LEU A 130 23.59 -12.23 6.96
N PRO A 131 22.58 -11.37 7.19
CA PRO A 131 21.21 -11.84 7.35
C PRO A 131 20.75 -12.72 6.17
N PRO A 132 19.92 -13.75 6.41
CA PRO A 132 19.52 -14.72 5.38
C PRO A 132 18.95 -14.08 4.10
N VAL A 133 18.16 -13.00 4.25
CA VAL A 133 17.59 -12.25 3.13
C VAL A 133 18.66 -11.63 2.23
N TYR A 134 19.73 -11.04 2.79
CA TYR A 134 20.84 -10.53 1.98
C TYR A 134 21.60 -11.65 1.27
N GLN A 135 21.74 -12.82 1.92
CA GLN A 135 22.35 -13.97 1.27
C GLN A 135 21.55 -14.43 0.04
N VAL A 136 20.20 -14.44 0.16
CA VAL A 136 19.29 -14.71 -0.96
C VAL A 136 19.44 -13.65 -2.05
N ILE A 137 19.40 -12.37 -1.69
CA ILE A 137 19.50 -11.27 -2.66
C ILE A 137 20.80 -11.37 -3.45
N ILE A 138 21.95 -11.59 -2.79
CA ILE A 138 23.24 -11.75 -3.48
C ILE A 138 23.24 -12.93 -4.45
N ARG A 139 22.65 -14.07 -4.08
CA ARG A 139 22.54 -15.22 -4.99
C ARG A 139 21.63 -14.91 -6.17
N LYS A 140 20.47 -14.29 -5.94
CA LYS A 140 19.55 -13.88 -7.02
C LYS A 140 20.16 -12.80 -7.93
N SER A 141 20.97 -11.90 -7.39
CA SER A 141 21.77 -10.95 -8.20
C SER A 141 22.73 -11.68 -9.11
N LEU A 142 23.41 -12.73 -8.63
CA LEU A 142 24.29 -13.54 -9.47
C LEU A 142 23.52 -14.34 -10.52
N GLU A 143 22.35 -14.89 -10.18
CA GLU A 143 21.49 -15.54 -11.17
C GLU A 143 21.15 -14.58 -12.32
N HIS A 144 20.76 -13.36 -11.98
CA HIS A 144 20.38 -12.35 -12.95
C HIS A 144 21.55 -11.82 -13.77
N LEU A 145 22.67 -11.48 -13.12
CA LEU A 145 23.80 -10.77 -13.76
C LEU A 145 24.74 -11.71 -14.52
N GLU A 146 24.91 -12.95 -14.06
CA GLU A 146 25.81 -13.93 -14.66
C GLU A 146 25.05 -15.03 -15.42
N GLY A 147 23.72 -15.01 -15.42
CA GLY A 147 22.87 -15.96 -16.14
C GLY A 147 22.94 -17.39 -15.59
N ILE A 148 23.19 -17.54 -14.29
CA ILE A 148 23.33 -18.85 -13.63
C ILE A 148 21.97 -19.24 -13.04
N GLU A 149 21.45 -20.42 -13.36
CA GLU A 149 20.17 -20.87 -12.81
C GLU A 149 20.30 -21.47 -11.39
N ASP A 150 19.32 -21.14 -10.54
CA ASP A 150 19.12 -21.67 -9.19
C ASP A 150 20.40 -21.68 -8.35
N VAL A 151 20.97 -20.50 -8.09
CA VAL A 151 22.21 -20.34 -7.34
C VAL A 151 21.94 -20.62 -5.85
N ASP A 152 22.39 -21.78 -5.38
CA ASP A 152 22.49 -22.13 -3.97
C ASP A 152 23.87 -21.75 -3.41
N ASP A 153 24.08 -21.96 -2.10
CA ASP A 153 25.35 -21.64 -1.44
C ASP A 153 26.53 -22.40 -2.06
N ARG A 154 26.32 -23.64 -2.52
CA ARG A 154 27.38 -24.46 -3.10
C ARG A 154 27.80 -23.94 -4.47
N LYS A 155 26.83 -23.59 -5.32
CA LYS A 155 27.05 -22.98 -6.63
C LYS A 155 27.68 -21.60 -6.48
N PHE A 156 27.23 -20.81 -5.51
CA PHE A 156 27.83 -19.51 -5.18
C PHE A 156 29.32 -19.65 -4.84
N GLU A 157 29.66 -20.55 -3.91
CA GLU A 157 31.05 -20.81 -3.52
C GLU A 157 31.89 -21.36 -4.69
N SER A 158 31.31 -22.24 -5.50
CA SER A 158 31.98 -22.80 -6.69
C SER A 158 32.26 -21.73 -7.73
N TRP A 159 31.30 -20.84 -7.98
CA TRP A 159 31.47 -19.69 -8.87
C TRP A 159 32.56 -18.75 -8.35
N LEU A 160 32.60 -18.47 -7.04
CA LEU A 160 33.65 -17.65 -6.42
C LEU A 160 35.06 -18.25 -6.57
N VAL A 161 35.19 -19.58 -6.54
CA VAL A 161 36.47 -20.27 -6.81
C VAL A 161 36.93 -20.03 -8.25
N GLN A 162 36.01 -20.02 -9.22
CA GLN A 162 36.32 -19.81 -10.63
C GLN A 162 36.85 -18.40 -10.90
N GLN A 163 36.50 -17.42 -10.07
CA GLN A 163 37.02 -16.04 -10.17
C GLN A 163 38.51 -15.92 -9.80
N LYS A 164 39.16 -16.99 -9.32
CA LYS A 164 40.60 -17.02 -8.96
C LYS A 164 41.03 -15.88 -8.02
N GLY A 165 40.13 -15.45 -7.14
CA GLY A 165 40.37 -14.37 -6.17
C GLY A 165 40.22 -12.95 -6.73
N GLN A 166 39.87 -12.79 -8.01
CA GLN A 166 39.51 -11.48 -8.55
C GLN A 166 38.15 -11.04 -7.99
N PRO A 167 38.03 -9.79 -7.50
CA PRO A 167 36.75 -9.28 -7.05
C PRO A 167 35.81 -9.09 -8.24
N ARG A 168 34.54 -9.43 -8.03
CA ARG A 168 33.46 -9.13 -8.96
C ARG A 168 32.63 -8.00 -8.38
N VAL A 169 32.44 -6.97 -9.19
CA VAL A 169 31.77 -5.73 -8.79
C VAL A 169 30.50 -5.60 -9.61
N PHE A 170 29.40 -5.35 -8.92
CA PHE A 170 28.08 -5.22 -9.52
C PHE A 170 27.43 -3.94 -9.02
N GLU A 171 26.70 -3.26 -9.89
CA GLU A 171 25.79 -2.20 -9.46
C GLU A 171 24.42 -2.81 -9.18
N ILE A 172 23.89 -2.55 -7.99
CA ILE A 172 22.54 -2.92 -7.61
C ILE A 172 21.71 -1.65 -7.53
N GLU A 173 20.70 -1.60 -8.38
CA GLU A 173 19.64 -0.60 -8.37
C GLU A 173 18.39 -1.23 -7.77
N GLY A 174 17.72 -0.50 -6.88
CA GLY A 174 16.50 -0.98 -6.26
C GLY A 174 15.89 0.00 -5.29
N VAL A 175 15.07 -0.55 -4.41
CA VAL A 175 14.39 0.18 -3.34
C VAL A 175 14.85 -0.34 -1.99
N VAL A 176 14.82 0.51 -0.98
CA VAL A 176 14.93 0.15 0.43
C VAL A 176 13.53 -0.13 0.95
N ILE A 177 13.33 -1.32 1.50
CA ILE A 177 12.07 -1.76 2.07
C ILE A 177 12.25 -2.02 3.56
N GLU A 178 11.43 -1.35 4.35
CA GLU A 178 11.25 -1.62 5.77
C GLU A 178 10.22 -2.74 5.93
N LEU A 179 10.61 -3.84 6.60
CA LEU A 179 9.71 -4.95 6.92
C LEU A 179 9.13 -4.79 8.32
N ALA A 180 8.17 -5.66 8.69
CA ALA A 180 7.51 -5.65 9.99
C ALA A 180 8.45 -5.83 11.20
N ASP A 181 9.69 -6.31 10.97
CA ASP A 181 10.73 -6.40 11.98
C ASP A 181 11.43 -5.05 12.25
N GLY A 182 11.05 -3.99 11.53
CA GLY A 182 11.64 -2.65 11.58
C GLY A 182 13.00 -2.55 10.88
N ASN A 183 13.46 -3.61 10.21
CA ASN A 183 14.72 -3.60 9.50
C ASN A 183 14.52 -3.20 8.04
N GLU A 184 15.49 -2.44 7.53
CA GLU A 184 15.55 -1.99 6.14
C GLU A 184 16.38 -2.93 5.27
N TYR A 185 15.82 -3.34 4.13
CA TYR A 185 16.47 -4.22 3.18
C TYR A 185 16.46 -3.62 1.79
N THR A 186 17.62 -3.60 1.15
CA THR A 186 17.74 -3.22 -0.26
C THR A 186 17.26 -4.37 -1.14
N VAL A 187 16.16 -4.16 -1.86
CA VAL A 187 15.60 -5.13 -2.80
C VAL A 187 15.84 -4.64 -4.23
N PRO A 188 16.65 -5.37 -5.03
CA PRO A 188 16.92 -5.00 -6.41
C PRO A 188 15.66 -4.97 -7.29
N PHE A 189 15.62 -4.05 -8.25
CA PHE A 189 14.50 -3.90 -9.18
C PHE A 189 14.17 -5.20 -9.94
N PHE A 190 15.17 -5.93 -10.43
CA PHE A 190 14.95 -7.15 -11.22
C PHE A 190 14.23 -8.27 -10.45
N LEU A 191 14.12 -8.18 -9.12
CA LEU A 191 13.36 -9.13 -8.31
C LEU A 191 11.86 -8.87 -8.33
N PHE A 192 11.41 -7.67 -8.73
CA PHE A 192 10.00 -7.31 -8.76
C PHE A 192 9.33 -7.78 -10.05
N SER A 193 8.02 -8.05 -9.97
CA SER A 193 7.21 -8.29 -11.16
C SER A 193 7.14 -7.04 -12.05
N ASN A 194 6.84 -7.21 -13.34
CA ASN A 194 6.72 -6.09 -14.27
C ASN A 194 5.69 -5.03 -13.82
N ASP A 195 4.61 -5.45 -13.17
CA ASP A 195 3.58 -4.53 -12.69
C ASP A 195 4.03 -3.74 -11.47
N SER A 196 4.80 -4.34 -10.57
CA SER A 196 5.44 -3.64 -9.46
C SER A 196 6.54 -2.70 -10.01
N LEU A 197 7.35 -3.18 -10.96
CA LEU A 197 8.44 -2.43 -11.56
C LEU A 197 7.99 -1.15 -12.26
N LYS A 198 6.90 -1.18 -13.02
CA LYS A 198 6.37 0.03 -13.69
C LYS A 198 6.12 1.17 -12.71
N ILE A 199 5.69 0.83 -11.50
CA ILE A 199 5.42 1.79 -10.43
C ILE A 199 6.73 2.31 -9.87
N LEU A 200 7.62 1.40 -9.49
CA LEU A 200 8.87 1.78 -8.84
C LEU A 200 9.83 2.50 -9.77
N LYS A 201 9.82 2.19 -11.07
CA LYS A 201 10.68 2.85 -12.06
C LYS A 201 10.22 4.27 -12.39
N ALA A 202 8.93 4.60 -12.24
CA ALA A 202 8.44 5.95 -12.46
C ALA A 202 9.07 6.97 -11.49
N GLY A 203 9.16 6.63 -10.19
CA GLY A 203 9.85 7.49 -9.21
C GLY A 203 11.38 7.42 -9.30
N TRP A 204 11.92 6.29 -9.78
CA TRP A 204 13.36 6.08 -9.92
C TRP A 204 14.02 6.99 -10.96
N ASP A 205 13.38 7.22 -12.10
CA ASP A 205 13.97 8.04 -13.17
C ASP A 205 14.14 9.50 -12.71
N GLU A 206 13.19 9.99 -11.91
CA GLU A 206 13.26 11.31 -11.30
C GLU A 206 14.30 11.35 -10.16
N TRP A 207 14.39 10.30 -9.35
CA TRP A 207 15.45 10.14 -8.35
C TRP A 207 16.84 10.18 -9.00
N LEU A 208 17.04 9.45 -10.10
CA LEU A 208 18.30 9.47 -10.86
C LEU A 208 18.61 10.87 -11.40
N ALA A 209 17.62 11.60 -11.92
CA ALA A 209 17.81 12.96 -12.39
C ALA A 209 18.33 13.88 -11.28
N ALA A 210 17.74 13.81 -10.08
CA ALA A 210 18.16 14.57 -8.90
C ALA A 210 19.54 14.14 -8.36
N HIS A 211 19.93 12.88 -8.54
CA HIS A 211 21.16 12.28 -8.00
C HIS A 211 22.29 12.13 -9.02
N SER A 212 22.16 12.71 -10.22
CA SER A 212 23.10 12.52 -11.34
C SER A 212 24.30 13.48 -11.35
N ASP A 213 24.30 14.52 -10.52
CA ASP A 213 25.41 15.48 -10.42
C ASP A 213 25.84 15.70 -8.97
N ASP A 214 27.12 15.42 -8.72
CA ASP A 214 27.88 15.58 -7.47
C ASP A 214 27.40 14.82 -6.23
N GLY A 215 28.33 14.07 -5.62
CA GLY A 215 28.13 13.19 -4.46
C GLY A 215 27.82 13.90 -3.14
N GLN A 216 27.14 15.04 -3.18
CA GLN A 216 26.68 15.80 -2.03
C GLN A 216 25.15 15.84 -2.05
N THR A 217 24.55 14.69 -1.76
CA THR A 217 23.10 14.63 -1.57
C THR A 217 22.73 15.33 -0.28
N ASP A 218 21.92 16.38 -0.38
CA ASP A 218 21.34 17.05 0.79
C ASP A 218 20.41 16.07 1.54
N TYR A 219 20.39 16.17 2.87
CA TYR A 219 19.53 15.32 3.70
C TYR A 219 18.05 15.66 3.49
N GLU A 220 17.73 16.93 3.22
CA GLU A 220 16.36 17.40 2.96
C GLU A 220 15.82 16.78 1.65
N THR A 221 16.61 16.82 0.57
CA THR A 221 16.24 16.20 -0.72
C THR A 221 15.96 14.70 -0.60
N LYS A 222 16.73 13.97 0.20
CA LYS A 222 16.47 12.53 0.45
C LYS A 222 15.14 12.28 1.17
N ASN A 223 14.81 13.11 2.17
CA ASN A 223 13.58 12.94 2.93
C ASN A 223 12.34 13.20 2.07
N ASP A 224 12.39 14.21 1.20
CA ASP A 224 11.30 14.52 0.28
C ASP A 224 11.04 13.41 -0.73
N GLU A 225 12.10 12.83 -1.28
CA GLU A 225 12.00 11.72 -2.22
C GLU A 225 11.47 10.45 -1.57
N ALA A 226 11.99 10.11 -0.39
CA ALA A 226 11.51 9.01 0.44
C ALA A 226 10.00 9.17 0.71
N PHE A 227 9.58 10.37 1.09
CA PHE A 227 8.19 10.69 1.37
C PHE A 227 7.29 10.61 0.12
N ARG A 228 7.76 11.11 -1.02
CA ARG A 228 7.07 11.03 -2.31
C ARG A 228 6.88 9.58 -2.74
N LEU A 229 7.95 8.78 -2.64
CA LEU A 229 7.94 7.35 -2.96
C LEU A 229 6.95 6.60 -2.08
N GLN A 230 6.99 6.83 -0.77
CA GLN A 230 6.05 6.26 0.20
C GLN A 230 4.60 6.58 -0.15
N SER A 231 4.32 7.85 -0.45
CA SER A 231 2.98 8.33 -0.78
C SER A 231 2.45 7.70 -2.07
N MET A 232 3.25 7.67 -3.14
CA MET A 232 2.87 7.02 -4.41
C MET A 232 2.62 5.52 -4.23
N ALA A 233 3.51 4.83 -3.50
CA ALA A 233 3.37 3.41 -3.21
C ALA A 233 2.08 3.09 -2.46
N ALA A 234 1.78 3.87 -1.42
CA ALA A 234 0.56 3.73 -0.64
C ALA A 234 -0.70 4.01 -1.48
N ALA A 235 -0.70 5.05 -2.31
CA ALA A 235 -1.85 5.44 -3.12
C ALA A 235 -2.26 4.35 -4.10
N MET A 236 -1.29 3.70 -4.72
CA MET A 236 -1.58 2.61 -5.65
C MET A 236 -2.10 1.35 -4.95
N GLN A 237 -1.64 1.05 -3.74
CA GLN A 237 -2.17 -0.07 -2.97
C GLN A 237 -3.60 0.21 -2.52
N HIS A 238 -3.87 1.45 -2.12
CA HIS A 238 -5.22 1.92 -1.81
C HIS A 238 -6.16 1.74 -3.01
N GLU A 239 -5.74 2.22 -4.18
CA GLU A 239 -6.49 2.10 -5.44
C GLU A 239 -6.73 0.65 -5.85
N ARG A 240 -5.74 -0.24 -5.68
CA ARG A 240 -5.89 -1.69 -5.94
C ARG A 240 -6.90 -2.33 -5.00
N ALA A 241 -6.92 -1.93 -3.74
CA ALA A 241 -7.90 -2.43 -2.76
C ALA A 241 -9.32 -2.02 -3.17
N ILE A 242 -9.52 -0.75 -3.53
CA ILE A 242 -10.80 -0.21 -4.01
C ILE A 242 -11.25 -0.95 -5.28
N ARG A 243 -10.38 -1.09 -6.29
CA ARG A 243 -10.72 -1.82 -7.53
C ARG A 243 -11.11 -3.26 -7.26
N ARG A 244 -10.42 -3.94 -6.33
CA ARG A 244 -10.77 -5.31 -5.95
C ARG A 244 -12.15 -5.36 -5.30
N GLU A 245 -12.46 -4.42 -4.42
CA GLU A 245 -13.76 -4.33 -3.78
C GLU A 245 -14.88 -4.06 -4.79
N ILE A 246 -14.69 -3.09 -5.71
CA ILE A 246 -15.62 -2.81 -6.81
C ILE A 246 -15.78 -4.03 -7.72
N ALA A 247 -14.70 -4.74 -8.05
CA ALA A 247 -14.78 -5.95 -8.86
C ALA A 247 -15.58 -7.06 -8.16
N VAL A 248 -15.38 -7.26 -6.85
CA VAL A 248 -16.16 -8.21 -6.05
C VAL A 248 -17.62 -7.79 -5.96
N ALA A 249 -17.90 -6.50 -5.76
CA ALA A 249 -19.25 -5.94 -5.76
C ALA A 249 -19.93 -6.16 -7.12
N ASN A 250 -19.26 -5.86 -8.22
CA ASN A 250 -19.76 -6.09 -9.59
C ASN A 250 -19.98 -7.57 -9.87
N LEU A 251 -19.08 -8.46 -9.44
CA LEU A 251 -19.27 -9.91 -9.54
C LEU A 251 -20.50 -10.37 -8.75
N SER A 252 -20.69 -9.86 -7.54
CA SER A 252 -21.86 -10.16 -6.72
C SER A 252 -23.15 -9.65 -7.38
N MET A 253 -23.13 -8.46 -7.96
CA MET A 253 -24.27 -7.86 -8.67
C MET A 253 -24.59 -8.63 -9.96
N ASN A 254 -23.58 -9.00 -10.75
CA ASN A 254 -23.75 -9.81 -11.95
C ASN A 254 -24.28 -11.21 -11.62
N ALA A 255 -23.83 -11.83 -10.53
CA ALA A 255 -24.36 -13.11 -10.06
C ALA A 255 -25.82 -13.02 -9.64
N VAL A 256 -26.28 -11.86 -9.14
CA VAL A 256 -27.68 -11.61 -8.82
C VAL A 256 -28.50 -11.38 -10.10
N THR A 257 -28.02 -10.54 -11.02
CA THR A 257 -28.69 -10.25 -12.31
C THR A 257 -28.79 -11.48 -13.20
N ALA A 258 -27.78 -12.36 -13.19
CA ALA A 258 -27.79 -13.63 -13.93
C ALA A 258 -28.66 -14.72 -13.27
N GLY A 259 -29.32 -14.42 -12.14
CA GLY A 259 -30.14 -15.37 -11.39
C GLY A 259 -29.36 -16.48 -10.69
N LEU A 260 -28.03 -16.41 -10.65
CA LEU A 260 -27.16 -17.40 -10.01
C LEU A 260 -27.20 -17.29 -8.48
N THR A 261 -27.47 -16.10 -7.95
CA THR A 261 -27.63 -15.82 -6.52
C THR A 261 -28.74 -14.79 -6.30
N SER A 262 -29.14 -14.59 -5.05
CA SER A 262 -30.15 -13.59 -4.66
C SER A 262 -29.66 -12.81 -3.44
N PHE A 263 -30.14 -11.58 -3.27
CA PHE A 263 -29.91 -10.85 -2.02
C PHE A 263 -30.92 -11.31 -0.97
N TRP A 264 -30.44 -11.55 0.25
CA TRP A 264 -31.23 -11.96 1.40
C TRP A 264 -30.97 -11.02 2.56
N GLU A 265 -32.04 -10.56 3.21
CA GLU A 265 -31.96 -9.83 4.46
C GLU A 265 -31.96 -10.86 5.59
N VAL A 266 -30.94 -10.80 6.43
CA VAL A 266 -30.75 -11.66 7.59
C VAL A 266 -30.78 -10.76 8.83
N THR A 267 -31.68 -11.06 9.76
CA THR A 267 -31.65 -10.43 11.08
C THR A 267 -30.58 -11.11 11.92
N LEU A 268 -29.69 -10.35 12.55
CA LEU A 268 -28.65 -10.83 13.43
C LEU A 268 -28.91 -10.34 14.85
N TYR A 269 -28.85 -11.26 15.81
CA TYR A 269 -28.95 -10.97 17.24
C TYR A 269 -27.56 -11.05 17.88
N PRO A 270 -27.20 -10.14 18.79
CA PRO A 270 -25.93 -10.22 19.52
C PRO A 270 -25.80 -11.55 20.27
N GLY A 271 -24.60 -12.13 20.29
CA GLY A 271 -24.28 -13.28 21.13
C GLY A 271 -24.17 -12.92 22.62
N ASN A 272 -24.16 -13.93 23.48
CA ASN A 272 -24.06 -13.73 24.93
C ASN A 272 -22.76 -12.97 25.29
N GLY A 273 -22.90 -11.81 25.93
CA GLY A 273 -21.79 -10.91 26.28
C GLY A 273 -21.54 -9.77 25.27
N ASN A 274 -22.27 -9.71 24.16
CA ASN A 274 -22.22 -8.61 23.20
C ASN A 274 -23.38 -7.63 23.46
N MET A 275 -23.10 -6.37 23.79
CA MET A 275 -24.11 -5.35 24.11
C MET A 275 -24.74 -4.67 22.87
N ALA A 276 -24.42 -5.14 21.66
CA ALA A 276 -24.94 -4.58 20.42
C ALA A 276 -26.45 -4.81 20.26
N ALA A 277 -27.17 -3.88 19.64
CA ALA A 277 -28.57 -4.09 19.27
C ALA A 277 -28.70 -5.10 18.12
N PRO A 278 -29.86 -5.75 17.93
CA PRO A 278 -30.11 -6.55 16.73
C PRO A 278 -29.96 -5.72 15.46
N ILE A 279 -29.33 -6.28 14.44
CA ILE A 279 -29.07 -5.59 13.16
C ILE A 279 -29.66 -6.38 11.99
N TRP A 280 -30.03 -5.69 10.92
CA TRP A 280 -30.44 -6.30 9.66
C TRP A 280 -29.32 -6.13 8.64
N VAL A 281 -28.87 -7.24 8.05
CA VAL A 281 -27.80 -7.22 7.05
C VAL A 281 -28.29 -7.85 5.76
N VAL A 282 -27.91 -7.27 4.62
CA VAL A 282 -28.25 -7.81 3.30
C VAL A 282 -27.03 -8.52 2.74
N VAL A 283 -27.16 -9.81 2.45
CA VAL A 283 -26.04 -10.65 1.98
C VAL A 283 -26.45 -11.46 0.74
N PRO A 284 -25.52 -11.68 -0.21
CA PRO A 284 -25.79 -12.54 -1.35
C PRO A 284 -25.78 -14.02 -0.96
N GLY A 285 -26.66 -14.82 -1.55
CA GLY A 285 -26.70 -16.28 -1.35
C GLY A 285 -27.56 -17.00 -2.37
N ARG A 286 -27.20 -18.24 -2.73
CA ARG A 286 -28.02 -19.08 -3.65
C ARG A 286 -29.34 -19.51 -3.01
N ASN A 287 -29.34 -19.64 -1.69
CA ASN A 287 -30.51 -19.98 -0.88
C ASN A 287 -30.37 -19.34 0.52
N SER A 288 -31.43 -19.46 1.32
CA SER A 288 -31.47 -18.90 2.67
C SER A 288 -30.38 -19.47 3.58
N GLN A 289 -30.04 -20.76 3.48
CA GLN A 289 -28.97 -21.33 4.31
C GLN A 289 -27.60 -20.72 4.00
N GLN A 290 -27.26 -20.56 2.72
CA GLN A 290 -26.00 -19.96 2.32
C GLN A 290 -25.94 -18.48 2.72
N ALA A 291 -27.05 -17.75 2.62
CA ALA A 291 -27.13 -16.37 3.10
C ALA A 291 -26.88 -16.27 4.62
N ARG A 292 -27.49 -17.16 5.42
CA ARG A 292 -27.26 -17.20 6.88
C ARG A 292 -25.80 -17.50 7.21
N PHE A 293 -25.16 -18.40 6.47
CA PHE A 293 -23.74 -18.71 6.63
C PHE A 293 -22.85 -17.51 6.29
N ASN A 294 -23.11 -16.85 5.16
CA ASN A 294 -22.37 -15.66 4.73
C ASN A 294 -22.50 -14.51 5.74
N ALA A 295 -23.70 -14.31 6.30
CA ALA A 295 -23.94 -13.31 7.35
C ALA A 295 -23.12 -13.58 8.61
N LEU A 296 -23.00 -14.84 9.05
CA LEU A 296 -22.17 -15.20 10.21
C LEU A 296 -20.67 -15.05 9.96
N GLN A 297 -20.19 -15.27 8.73
CA GLN A 297 -18.79 -15.03 8.39
C GLN A 297 -18.43 -13.55 8.46
N GLN A 298 -19.32 -12.66 8.01
CA GLN A 298 -19.10 -11.22 8.02
C GLN A 298 -19.29 -10.60 9.41
N TYR A 299 -20.14 -11.19 10.25
CA TYR A 299 -20.50 -10.68 11.58
C TYR A 299 -20.27 -11.74 12.67
N PRO A 300 -19.01 -12.04 13.02
CA PRO A 300 -18.68 -12.99 14.09
C PRO A 300 -19.20 -12.48 15.44
N GLY A 301 -19.68 -13.40 16.29
CA GLY A 301 -20.25 -13.04 17.61
C GLY A 301 -21.74 -12.63 17.58
N PHE A 302 -22.39 -12.74 16.43
CA PHE A 302 -23.85 -12.65 16.28
C PHE A 302 -24.47 -14.03 16.03
N THR A 303 -25.77 -14.15 16.26
CA THR A 303 -26.58 -15.34 16.01
C THR A 303 -27.67 -15.03 15.00
N VAL A 304 -28.00 -16.00 14.15
CA VAL A 304 -28.88 -15.75 13.00
C VAL A 304 -30.35 -15.88 13.35
N GLY A 305 -31.08 -14.79 13.15
CA GLY A 305 -32.53 -14.69 13.24
C GLY A 305 -33.26 -14.93 11.91
N PRO A 306 -34.47 -14.35 11.75
CA PRO A 306 -35.27 -14.45 10.54
C PRO A 306 -34.51 -14.03 9.28
N THR A 307 -34.77 -14.73 8.17
CA THR A 307 -34.12 -14.50 6.87
C THR A 307 -35.17 -14.41 5.78
N ARG A 308 -35.10 -13.39 4.93
CA ARG A 308 -36.02 -13.21 3.79
C ARG A 308 -35.28 -12.82 2.51
N LYS A 309 -35.79 -13.26 1.36
CA LYS A 309 -35.25 -12.87 0.05
C LYS A 309 -35.69 -11.44 -0.30
N VAL A 310 -34.76 -10.63 -0.79
CA VAL A 310 -34.94 -9.20 -1.08
C VAL A 310 -34.87 -8.92 -2.59
N SER A 311 -34.05 -9.67 -3.33
CA SER A 311 -33.99 -9.52 -4.79
C SER A 311 -35.25 -10.10 -5.44
N ARG A 312 -35.90 -9.34 -6.34
CA ARG A 312 -36.98 -9.83 -7.21
C ARG A 312 -36.42 -10.71 -8.31
#